data_AF-F0FA01-F1
#
_entry.id   AF-F0FA01-F1
#
_cell.length_a   1.000
_cell.length_b   1.000
_cell.length_c   1.000
_cell.angle_alpha   90.00
_cell.angle_beta   90.00
_cell.angle_gamma   90.00
#
_symmetry.space_group_name_H-M   'P 1'
#
loop_
_entity.id
_entity.type
_entity.pdbx_description
1 polymer ?
#
loop_
_entity_poly.entity_id
_entity_poly.type
_entity_poly.pdbx_seq_one_letter_code
_entity_poly.pdbx_strand_id
1 'polypeptide(L)'
;MFFNIYLGALTAWHEKWKDFINEGAKGADGKMHYVHKNARSAYLSLKRNTPWLWTFYDFPELQMPNTNNELEALNSTLKAKLNLHKGISKERRKVIIQDFLKNHSLRR
;
A
#
# COMPACT_ATOMS: atom_id res chain seq x y z
N MET A 1 -7.09 4.78 -22.93
CA MET A 1 -5.92 5.59 -23.35
C MET A 1 -4.89 5.73 -22.22
N PHE A 2 -5.28 6.16 -21.02
CA PHE A 2 -4.37 6.34 -19.86
C PHE A 2 -3.66 5.07 -19.38
N PHE A 3 -4.35 3.93 -19.32
CA PHE A 3 -3.77 2.65 -18.89
C PHE A 3 -2.54 2.23 -19.73
N ASN A 4 -2.67 2.31 -21.07
CA ASN A 4 -1.59 1.93 -22.00
C ASN A 4 -0.39 2.88 -21.91
N ILE A 5 -0.64 4.18 -21.73
CA ILE A 5 0.41 5.18 -21.54
C ILE A 5 1.18 4.91 -20.25
N TYR A 6 0.48 4.63 -19.15
CA TYR A 6 1.11 4.27 -17.88
C TYR A 6 1.95 3.00 -18.00
N LEU A 7 1.42 1.94 -18.60
CA LEU A 7 2.13 0.68 -18.78
C LEU A 7 3.40 0.85 -19.60
N GLY A 8 3.32 1.62 -20.68
CA GLY A 8 4.48 1.98 -21.49
C GLY A 8 5.54 2.73 -20.68
N ALA A 9 5.13 3.75 -19.92
CA ALA A 9 6.04 4.51 -19.07
C ALA A 9 6.69 3.66 -17.96
N LEU A 10 5.92 2.78 -17.30
CA LEU A 10 6.43 1.88 -16.27
C LEU A 10 7.42 0.85 -16.86
N THR A 11 7.13 0.35 -18.06
CA THR A 11 8.01 -0.58 -18.78
C THR A 11 9.31 0.09 -19.20
N ALA A 12 9.24 1.27 -19.80
CA ALA A 12 10.42 2.04 -20.20
C ALA A 12 11.29 2.44 -18.99
N TRP A 13 10.66 2.81 -17.87
CA TRP A 13 11.37 3.07 -16.62
C TRP A 13 12.10 1.80 -16.15
N HIS A 14 11.45 0.65 -16.16
CA HIS A 14 12.08 -0.60 -15.76
C HIS A 14 13.21 -0.99 -16.69
N GLU A 15 13.07 -0.86 -18.00
CA GLU A 15 14.13 -1.15 -18.96
C GLU A 15 15.38 -0.31 -18.71
N LYS A 16 15.18 0.98 -18.38
CA LYS A 16 16.27 1.89 -18.04
C LYS A 16 16.96 1.56 -16.71
N TRP A 17 16.21 1.13 -15.69
CA TRP A 17 16.70 1.03 -14.31
C TRP A 17 16.81 -0.40 -13.77
N LYS A 18 16.49 -1.44 -14.57
CA LYS A 18 16.48 -2.85 -14.13
C LYS A 18 17.81 -3.29 -13.53
N ASP A 19 18.93 -2.88 -14.10
CA ASP A 19 20.25 -3.32 -13.64
C ASP A 19 20.59 -2.64 -12.31
N PHE A 20 20.27 -1.36 -12.19
CA PHE A 20 20.39 -0.60 -10.94
C PHE A 20 19.54 -1.24 -9.83
N ILE A 21 18.23 -1.44 -10.02
CA ILE A 21 17.38 -1.97 -8.93
C ILE A 21 17.66 -3.43 -8.56
N ASN A 22 18.31 -4.20 -9.46
CA ASN A 22 18.71 -5.58 -9.20
C ASN A 22 20.16 -5.72 -8.70
N GLU A 23 20.89 -4.61 -8.54
CA GLU A 23 22.21 -4.60 -7.93
C GLU A 23 22.18 -5.30 -6.57
N GLY A 24 23.10 -6.24 -6.38
CA GLY A 24 23.20 -7.06 -5.18
C GLY A 24 24.59 -6.99 -4.57
N ALA A 25 24.66 -6.92 -3.24
CA ALA A 25 25.89 -6.93 -2.46
C ALA A 25 25.85 -8.02 -1.39
N LYS A 26 27.01 -8.58 -1.06
CA LYS A 26 27.15 -9.59 0.01
C LYS A 26 27.06 -8.88 1.37
N GLY A 27 26.14 -9.33 2.20
CA GLY A 27 25.97 -8.83 3.57
C GLY A 27 26.95 -9.45 4.55
N ALA A 28 27.00 -8.89 5.76
CA ALA A 28 27.80 -9.43 6.87
C ALA A 28 27.37 -10.86 7.28
N ASP A 29 26.14 -11.25 6.94
CA ASP A 29 25.59 -12.60 7.11
C ASP A 29 26.04 -13.59 6.03
N GLY A 30 26.88 -13.14 5.08
CA GLY A 30 27.35 -13.93 3.95
C GLY A 30 26.32 -14.10 2.82
N LYS A 31 25.11 -13.54 2.95
CA LYS A 31 24.05 -13.66 1.95
C LYS A 31 24.06 -12.49 0.97
N MET A 32 23.50 -12.70 -0.21
CA MET A 32 23.31 -11.62 -1.19
C MET A 32 22.05 -10.82 -0.85
N HIS A 33 22.19 -9.50 -0.78
CA HIS A 33 21.11 -8.56 -0.53
C HIS A 33 21.02 -7.58 -1.69
N TYR A 34 19.80 -7.25 -2.13
CA TYR A 34 19.62 -6.12 -3.05
C TYR A 34 20.08 -4.83 -2.37
N VAL A 35 20.83 -3.99 -3.09
CA VAL A 35 21.28 -2.68 -2.62
C VAL A 35 20.08 -1.72 -2.55
N HIS A 36 19.24 -1.71 -3.59
CA HIS A 36 18.13 -0.78 -3.75
C HIS A 36 16.77 -1.38 -3.37
N LYS A 37 16.68 -2.00 -2.18
CA LYS A 37 15.49 -2.75 -1.73
C LYS A 37 14.18 -1.96 -1.84
N ASN A 38 14.18 -0.69 -1.47
CA ASN A 38 12.98 0.15 -1.45
C ASN A 38 12.48 0.48 -2.86
N ALA A 39 13.38 0.96 -3.73
CA ALA A 39 13.05 1.27 -5.13
C ALA A 39 12.55 0.01 -5.88
N ARG A 40 13.25 -1.12 -5.69
CA ARG A 40 12.85 -2.41 -6.24
C ARG A 40 11.46 -2.83 -5.74
N SER A 41 11.21 -2.69 -4.44
CA SER A 41 9.91 -3.05 -3.85
C SER A 41 8.77 -2.16 -4.35
N ALA A 42 9.03 -0.85 -4.50
CA ALA A 42 8.06 0.09 -5.07
C ALA A 42 7.69 -0.28 -6.51
N TYR A 43 8.68 -0.51 -7.38
CA TYR A 43 8.44 -0.98 -8.75
C TYR A 43 7.64 -2.28 -8.79
N LEU A 44 8.03 -3.28 -7.98
CA LEU A 44 7.32 -4.55 -7.93
C LEU A 44 5.89 -4.42 -7.40
N SER A 45 5.64 -3.50 -6.47
CA SER A 45 4.29 -3.18 -6.01
C SER A 45 3.44 -2.63 -7.16
N LEU A 46 3.96 -1.64 -7.90
CA LEU A 46 3.28 -1.08 -9.07
C LEU A 46 2.99 -2.14 -10.13
N LYS A 47 4.00 -2.96 -10.48
CA LYS A 47 3.89 -4.02 -11.48
C LYS A 47 2.84 -5.07 -11.10
N ARG A 48 2.86 -5.55 -9.86
CA ARG A 48 1.91 -6.59 -9.39
C ARG A 48 0.49 -6.07 -9.29
N ASN A 49 0.32 -4.83 -8.83
CA ASN A 49 -0.99 -4.25 -8.57
C ASN A 49 -1.57 -3.51 -9.78
N THR A 50 -0.87 -3.47 -10.92
CA THR A 50 -1.32 -2.76 -12.12
C THR A 50 -2.77 -3.07 -12.51
N PRO A 51 -3.26 -4.33 -12.51
CA PRO A 51 -4.66 -4.61 -12.88
C PRO A 51 -5.70 -3.92 -11.97
N TRP A 52 -5.31 -3.50 -10.78
CA TRP A 52 -6.22 -2.97 -9.75
C TRP A 52 -6.12 -1.45 -9.57
N LEU A 53 -5.10 -0.79 -10.13
CA LEU A 53 -4.86 0.64 -9.91
C LEU A 53 -6.00 1.54 -10.42
N TRP A 54 -6.76 1.08 -11.42
CA TRP A 54 -7.86 1.83 -12.04
C TRP A 54 -9.24 1.29 -11.69
N THR A 55 -9.38 0.46 -10.66
CA THR A 55 -10.68 -0.13 -10.27
C THR A 55 -11.76 0.96 -10.06
N PHE A 56 -11.42 2.10 -9.46
CA PHE A 56 -12.39 3.20 -9.27
C PHE A 56 -12.85 3.85 -10.59
N TYR A 57 -12.04 3.75 -11.64
CA TYR A 57 -12.32 4.28 -12.97
C TYR A 57 -13.07 3.25 -13.83
N ASP A 58 -12.69 1.97 -13.74
CA ASP A 58 -13.27 0.88 -14.52
C ASP A 58 -14.67 0.49 -14.05
N PHE A 59 -15.01 0.76 -12.78
CA PHE A 59 -16.30 0.44 -12.15
C PHE A 59 -16.96 1.68 -11.53
N PRO A 60 -17.38 2.69 -12.32
CA PRO A 60 -17.98 3.92 -11.81
C PRO A 60 -19.31 3.68 -11.07
N GLU A 61 -20.02 2.60 -11.37
CA GLU A 61 -21.25 2.18 -10.69
C GLU A 61 -21.05 1.83 -9.22
N LEU A 62 -19.82 1.46 -8.82
CA LEU A 62 -19.47 1.21 -7.42
C LEU A 62 -19.27 2.50 -6.62
N GLN A 63 -19.30 3.66 -7.28
CA GLN A 63 -19.15 5.00 -6.66
C GLN A 63 -17.93 5.10 -5.74
N MET A 64 -16.84 4.41 -6.10
CA MET A 64 -15.62 4.43 -5.31
C MET A 64 -14.96 5.80 -5.42
N PRO A 65 -14.51 6.39 -4.29
CA PRO A 65 -13.78 7.65 -4.33
C PRO A 65 -12.45 7.45 -5.06
N ASN A 66 -12.05 8.45 -5.85
CA ASN A 66 -10.76 8.49 -6.53
C ASN A 66 -9.58 8.87 -5.60
N THR A 67 -9.84 9.06 -4.30
CA THR A 67 -8.84 9.33 -3.26
C THR A 67 -9.02 8.39 -2.08
N ASN A 68 -7.94 8.10 -1.34
CA ASN A 68 -7.98 7.33 -0.11
C ASN A 68 -8.17 8.20 1.15
N ASN A 69 -8.53 9.48 1.01
CA ASN A 69 -8.59 10.44 2.11
C ASN A 69 -9.47 9.97 3.27
N GLU A 70 -10.62 9.37 2.96
CA GLU A 70 -11.54 8.85 3.97
C GLU A 70 -10.94 7.68 4.76
N LEU A 71 -10.24 6.78 4.06
CA LEU A 71 -9.53 5.66 4.67
C LEU A 71 -8.36 6.14 5.54
N GLU A 72 -7.60 7.13 5.09
CA GLU A 72 -6.49 7.71 5.86
C GLU A 72 -6.99 8.46 7.10
N ALA A 73 -8.09 9.21 7.00
CA ALA A 73 -8.73 9.87 8.13
C ALA A 73 -9.24 8.85 9.17
N LEU A 74 -9.89 7.78 8.71
CA LEU A 74 -10.34 6.67 9.55
C LEU A 74 -9.16 5.99 10.27
N ASN A 75 -8.11 5.64 9.52
CA ASN A 75 -6.91 5.01 10.06
C ASN A 75 -6.18 5.91 11.06
N SER A 76 -6.10 7.20 10.81
CA SER A 76 -5.49 8.18 11.72
C SER A 76 -6.26 8.24 13.03
N THR A 77 -7.59 8.30 12.97
CA THR A 77 -8.46 8.29 14.15
C THR A 77 -8.30 7.00 14.96
N LEU A 78 -8.26 5.84 14.28
CA LEU A 78 -8.05 4.55 14.92
C LEU A 78 -6.68 4.47 15.61
N LYS A 79 -5.61 4.89 14.92
CA LYS A 79 -4.24 4.91 15.47
C LYS A 79 -4.17 5.79 16.72
N ALA A 80 -4.79 6.97 16.70
CA ALA A 80 -4.85 7.87 17.85
C ALA A 80 -5.50 7.17 19.06
N LYS A 81 -6.66 6.51 18.88
CA LYS A 81 -7.33 5.76 19.95
C LYS A 81 -6.47 4.60 20.48
N LEU A 82 -5.85 3.82 19.59
CA LEU A 82 -5.00 2.70 20.02
C LEU A 82 -3.73 3.17 20.73
N ASN A 83 -3.20 4.33 20.36
CA ASN A 83 -2.02 4.92 21.00
C ASN A 83 -2.26 5.39 22.44
N LEU A 84 -3.50 5.70 22.83
CA LEU A 84 -3.87 5.95 24.22
C LEU A 84 -3.81 4.68 25.08
N HIS A 85 -3.82 3.50 24.44
CA HIS A 85 -3.89 2.19 25.07
C HIS A 85 -2.72 1.29 24.65
N LYS A 86 -1.49 1.83 24.55
CA LYS A 86 -0.32 1.09 24.05
C LYS A 86 -0.03 -0.23 24.80
N GLY A 87 -0.39 -0.33 26.08
CA GLY A 87 -0.14 -1.49 26.94
C GLY A 87 -1.21 -2.59 26.93
N ILE A 88 -2.27 -2.48 26.13
CA ILE A 88 -3.32 -3.51 26.10
C ILE A 88 -2.88 -4.77 25.36
N SER A 89 -3.46 -5.91 25.73
CA SER A 89 -3.23 -7.17 25.03
C SER A 89 -3.69 -7.12 23.57
N LYS A 90 -3.16 -8.02 22.74
CA LYS A 90 -3.55 -8.13 21.32
C LYS A 90 -5.04 -8.45 21.18
N GLU A 91 -5.58 -9.24 22.09
CA GLU A 91 -6.99 -9.66 22.13
C GLU A 91 -7.89 -8.45 22.38
N ARG A 92 -7.58 -7.64 23.42
CA ARG A 92 -8.33 -6.39 23.66
C ARG A 92 -8.17 -5.38 22.53
N ARG A 93 -6.98 -5.29 21.92
CA ARG A 93 -6.76 -4.43 20.75
C ARG A 93 -7.71 -4.80 19.59
N LYS A 94 -7.91 -6.10 19.32
CA LYS A 94 -8.86 -6.56 18.29
C LYS A 94 -10.30 -6.14 18.62
N VAL A 95 -10.73 -6.29 19.87
CA VAL A 95 -12.08 -5.87 20.31
C VAL A 95 -12.30 -4.37 20.08
N ILE A 96 -11.32 -3.53 20.44
CA ILE A 96 -11.41 -2.08 20.21
C ILE A 96 -11.50 -1.75 18.71
N ILE A 97 -10.70 -2.42 17.88
CA ILE A 97 -10.75 -2.22 16.42
C ILE A 97 -12.13 -2.62 15.87
N GLN A 98 -12.65 -3.77 16.28
CA GLN A 98 -13.98 -4.26 15.85
C GLN A 98 -15.09 -3.30 16.26
N ASP A 99 -15.09 -2.86 17.52
CA ASP A 99 -16.07 -1.89 18.03
C ASP A 99 -15.96 -0.54 17.29
N PHE A 100 -14.72 -0.06 17.09
CA PHE A 100 -14.48 1.17 16.34
C PHE A 100 -15.02 1.11 14.90
N LEU A 101 -14.74 0.01 14.18
CA LEU A 101 -15.20 -0.17 12.80
C LEU A 101 -16.72 -0.30 12.74
N LYS A 102 -17.34 -1.06 13.66
CA LYS A 102 -18.80 -1.18 13.76
C LYS A 102 -19.47 0.17 14.03
N ASN A 103 -18.91 0.96 14.94
CA ASN A 103 -19.44 2.28 15.26
C ASN A 103 -19.21 3.31 14.15
N HIS A 104 -18.17 3.14 13.33
CA HIS A 104 -17.96 3.97 12.15
C HIS A 104 -18.95 3.64 11.03
N SER A 105 -19.21 2.36 10.77
CA SER A 105 -20.17 1.94 9.73
C SER A 105 -21.61 2.33 10.04
N LEU A 106 -21.98 2.46 11.31
CA LEU A 106 -23.32 2.88 11.75
C LEU A 106 -23.55 4.40 11.67
N ARG A 107 -22.50 5.20 11.49
CA ARG A 107 -22.57 6.67 11.39
C ARG A 107 -22.53 7.19 9.96
N ARG A 108 -22.42 6.26 8.99
CA ARG A 108 -22.48 6.51 7.55
C ARG A 108 -23.84 6.07 7.04
#